data_AF-A0A928TKT1-F1
#
_entry.id   AF-A0A928TKT1-F1
#
_cell.length_a   1.000
_cell.length_b   1.000
_cell.length_c   1.000
_cell.angle_alpha   90.00
_cell.angle_beta   90.00
_cell.angle_gamma   90.00
#
_symmetry.space_group_name_H-M   'P 1'
#
loop_
_entity.id
_entity.type
_entity.pdbx_description
1 polymer ?
#
loop_
_entity_poly.entity_id
_entity_poly.type
_entity_poly.pdbx_seq_one_letter_code
_entity_poly.pdbx_strand_id
1 'polypeptide(L)'
;MVYNPEDLDQLEAALLGVLSLGLPPSKAAGDDTFRVDHVTAVAHALQLGAAREEFLAGGGPAVTPEFRARLREAVVSLAARELLAEQSPGLPAPAGGYEEGLLIDMVDPDVHPVVLDQYLGRACMECLFRDERVYPYLMERYASSGEVWRRLRAGGYAE
;
A
#
# COMPACT_ATOMS: atom_id res chain seq x y z
N MET A 1 -6.72 4.43 -22.67
CA MET A 1 -5.87 3.27 -23.00
C MET A 1 -6.18 2.21 -21.95
N VAL A 2 -6.32 0.94 -22.30
CA VAL A 2 -6.59 -0.12 -21.32
C VAL A 2 -5.25 -0.74 -20.94
N TYR A 3 -4.91 -0.75 -19.65
CA TYR A 3 -3.71 -1.38 -19.13
C TYR A 3 -4.04 -2.75 -18.52
N ASN A 4 -3.10 -3.68 -18.57
CA ASN A 4 -3.12 -4.95 -17.85
C ASN A 4 -1.91 -5.02 -16.90
N PRO A 5 -1.91 -5.93 -15.90
CA PRO A 5 -0.78 -6.06 -14.97
C PRO A 5 0.58 -6.26 -15.66
N GLU A 6 0.62 -7.00 -16.79
CA GLU A 6 1.82 -7.22 -17.59
C GLU A 6 2.36 -5.98 -18.31
N ASP A 7 1.57 -4.90 -18.40
CA ASP A 7 1.97 -3.61 -18.98
C ASP A 7 2.67 -2.70 -17.94
N LEU A 8 2.76 -3.13 -16.67
CA LEU A 8 3.34 -2.39 -15.56
C LEU A 8 4.71 -2.95 -15.16
N ASP A 9 5.56 -2.10 -14.58
CA ASP A 9 6.73 -2.62 -13.86
C ASP A 9 6.27 -3.47 -12.67
N GLN A 10 7.07 -4.47 -12.30
CA GLN A 10 6.73 -5.37 -11.20
C GLN A 10 6.43 -4.62 -9.88
N LEU A 11 7.18 -3.54 -9.59
CA LEU A 11 6.94 -2.73 -8.39
C LEU A 11 5.63 -1.94 -8.48
N GLU A 12 5.28 -1.46 -9.67
CA GLU A 12 4.03 -0.74 -9.92
C GLU A 12 2.81 -1.65 -9.76
N ALA A 13 2.89 -2.85 -10.32
CA ALA A 13 1.87 -3.88 -10.14
C ALA A 13 1.74 -4.28 -8.67
N ALA A 14 2.86 -4.46 -7.96
CA ALA A 14 2.86 -4.75 -6.52
C ALA A 14 2.18 -3.64 -5.71
N LEU A 15 2.53 -2.37 -5.96
CA LEU A 15 1.94 -1.22 -5.29
C LEU A 15 0.43 -1.13 -5.53
N LEU A 16 -0.03 -1.22 -6.79
CA LEU A 16 -1.46 -1.19 -7.11
C LEU A 16 -2.23 -2.35 -6.47
N GLY A 17 -1.63 -3.54 -6.48
CA GLY A 17 -2.22 -4.72 -5.84
C GLY A 17 -2.37 -4.54 -4.33
N VAL A 18 -1.34 -4.02 -3.66
CA VAL A 18 -1.35 -3.75 -2.22
C VAL A 18 -2.37 -2.66 -1.86
N LEU A 19 -2.44 -1.57 -2.61
CA LEU A 19 -3.45 -0.52 -2.42
C LEU A 19 -4.88 -1.08 -2.55
N SER A 20 -5.07 -2.10 -3.38
CA SER A 20 -6.37 -2.74 -3.61
C SER A 20 -6.76 -3.78 -2.54
N LEU A 21 -5.87 -4.11 -1.60
CA LEU A 21 -6.19 -5.02 -0.48
C LEU A 21 -7.16 -4.43 0.55
N GLY A 22 -7.25 -3.10 0.62
CA GLY A 22 -8.06 -2.42 1.63
C GLY A 22 -7.53 -2.59 3.06
N LEU A 23 -6.21 -2.49 3.24
CA LEU A 23 -5.57 -2.51 4.56
C LEU A 23 -6.00 -1.28 5.38
N PRO A 24 -6.11 -1.42 6.73
CA PRO A 24 -6.37 -0.30 7.61
C PRO A 24 -5.17 0.67 7.63
N PRO A 25 -5.40 1.97 7.85
CA PRO A 25 -4.30 2.89 8.10
C PRO A 25 -3.47 2.44 9.29
N SER A 26 -2.14 2.53 9.18
CA SER A 26 -1.23 1.96 10.18
C SER A 26 -1.34 2.65 11.54
N LYS A 27 -1.51 3.98 11.57
CA LYS A 27 -1.77 4.74 12.81
C LYS A 27 -3.04 4.28 13.52
N ALA A 28 -4.13 4.07 12.79
CA ALA A 28 -5.39 3.57 13.34
C ALA A 28 -5.27 2.10 13.81
N ALA A 29 -4.45 1.30 13.11
CA ALA A 29 -4.12 -0.05 13.53
C ALA A 29 -3.23 -0.08 14.79
N GLY A 30 -2.41 0.95 15.01
CA GLY A 30 -1.34 0.96 16.00
C GLY A 30 -0.20 0.01 15.64
N ASP A 31 -0.04 -0.28 14.34
CA ASP A 31 0.90 -1.27 13.82
C ASP A 31 1.43 -0.82 12.44
N ASP A 32 2.70 -0.43 12.41
CA ASP A 32 3.41 0.05 11.22
C ASP A 32 3.57 -1.02 10.13
N THR A 33 3.34 -2.30 10.43
CA THR A 33 3.37 -3.37 9.41
C THR A 33 2.15 -3.31 8.46
N PHE A 34 1.15 -2.47 8.74
CA PHE A 34 0.06 -2.16 7.81
C PHE A 34 0.36 -1.02 6.83
N ARG A 35 1.49 -0.32 6.98
CA ARG A 35 1.86 0.74 6.04
C ARG A 35 1.98 0.19 4.63
N VAL A 36 1.48 0.93 3.65
CA VAL A 36 1.51 0.46 2.25
C VAL A 36 2.94 0.36 1.73
N ASP A 37 3.84 1.26 2.12
CA ASP A 37 5.25 1.17 1.74
C ASP A 37 5.90 -0.13 2.26
N HIS A 38 5.65 -0.47 3.53
CA HIS A 38 6.08 -1.72 4.14
C HIS A 38 5.53 -2.95 3.42
N VAL A 39 4.20 -3.03 3.25
CA VAL A 39 3.57 -4.20 2.64
C VAL A 39 4.01 -4.37 1.18
N THR A 40 4.15 -3.27 0.45
CA THR A 40 4.68 -3.28 -0.92
C THR A 40 6.14 -3.73 -0.95
N ALA A 41 6.97 -3.27 -0.02
CA ALA A 41 8.36 -3.69 0.09
C ALA A 41 8.50 -5.21 0.29
N VAL A 42 7.75 -5.76 1.25
CA VAL A 42 7.80 -7.21 1.55
C VAL A 42 7.22 -8.02 0.39
N ALA A 43 6.08 -7.61 -0.18
CA ALA A 43 5.50 -8.30 -1.33
C ALA A 43 6.45 -8.31 -2.53
N HIS A 44 7.04 -7.15 -2.86
CA HIS A 44 7.99 -7.02 -3.97
C HIS A 44 9.25 -7.86 -3.75
N ALA A 45 9.81 -7.87 -2.53
CA ALA A 45 10.94 -8.73 -2.19
C ALA A 45 10.64 -10.22 -2.40
N LEU A 46 9.44 -10.66 -1.96
CA LEU A 46 9.00 -12.05 -2.11
C LEU A 46 8.81 -12.45 -3.58
N GLN A 47 8.25 -11.56 -4.42
CA GLN A 47 8.12 -11.78 -5.87
C GLN A 47 9.48 -11.91 -6.56
N LEU A 48 10.49 -11.17 -6.09
CA LEU A 48 11.88 -11.29 -6.57
C LEU A 48 12.58 -12.56 -6.05
N GLY A 49 11.96 -13.27 -5.11
CA GLY A 49 12.58 -14.41 -4.43
C GLY A 49 13.66 -14.05 -3.42
N ALA A 50 13.69 -12.79 -2.98
CA ALA A 50 14.56 -12.32 -1.91
C ALA A 50 13.96 -12.61 -0.53
N ALA A 51 14.73 -12.29 0.52
CA ALA A 51 14.24 -12.31 1.90
C ALA A 51 13.20 -11.19 2.11
N ARG A 52 12.28 -11.37 3.07
CA ARG A 52 11.21 -10.39 3.36
C ARG A 52 11.78 -9.02 3.75
N GLU A 53 12.95 -9.03 4.37
CA GLU A 53 13.62 -7.88 4.96
C GLU A 53 14.51 -7.12 3.96
N GLU A 54 14.64 -7.59 2.71
CA GLU A 54 15.54 -7.04 1.69
C GLU A 54 15.45 -5.51 1.55
N PHE A 55 14.22 -4.98 1.57
CA PHE A 55 13.96 -3.55 1.41
C PHE A 55 13.57 -2.86 2.72
N LEU A 56 13.82 -3.49 3.87
CA LEU A 56 13.50 -2.96 5.19
C LEU A 56 14.77 -2.44 5.91
N ALA A 57 14.64 -1.29 6.56
CA ALA A 57 15.72 -0.67 7.31
C ALA A 57 15.87 -1.33 8.69
N GLY A 58 17.05 -1.89 8.96
CA GLY A 58 17.46 -2.33 10.31
C GLY A 58 16.56 -3.40 10.95
N GLY A 59 15.84 -4.20 10.14
CA GLY A 59 14.90 -5.23 10.62
C GLY A 59 13.59 -4.69 11.20
N GLY A 60 13.32 -3.40 11.06
CA GLY A 60 12.06 -2.76 11.46
C GLY A 60 11.05 -2.66 10.32
N PRO A 61 9.85 -2.10 10.58
CA PRO A 61 8.81 -1.94 9.56
C PRO A 61 9.13 -0.84 8.52
N ALA A 62 10.09 0.03 8.80
CA ALA A 62 10.49 1.11 7.89
C ALA A 62 11.19 0.56 6.64
N VAL A 63 10.87 1.10 5.47
CA VAL A 63 11.58 0.78 4.21
C VAL A 63 12.91 1.53 4.10
N THR A 64 13.85 0.98 3.34
CA THR A 64 15.12 1.66 3.06
C THR A 64 14.91 2.96 2.25
N PRO A 65 15.80 3.96 2.38
CA PRO A 65 15.72 5.18 1.57
C PRO A 65 15.71 4.93 0.07
N GLU A 66 16.48 3.95 -0.40
CA GLU A 66 16.57 3.55 -1.80
C GLU A 66 15.24 2.99 -2.30
N PHE A 67 14.61 2.09 -1.51
CA PHE A 67 13.30 1.55 -1.88
C PHE A 67 12.21 2.62 -1.85
N ARG A 68 12.28 3.55 -0.89
CA ARG A 68 11.36 4.70 -0.82
C ARG A 68 11.44 5.57 -2.08
N ALA A 69 12.65 5.81 -2.60
CA ALA A 69 12.82 6.56 -3.85
C ALA A 69 12.15 5.83 -5.04
N ARG A 70 12.36 4.51 -5.14
CA ARG A 70 11.72 3.67 -6.17
C ARG A 70 10.19 3.67 -6.06
N LEU A 71 9.64 3.61 -4.85
CA LEU A 71 8.20 3.71 -4.65
C LEU A 71 7.65 5.06 -5.12
N ARG A 72 8.35 6.18 -4.83
CA ARG A 72 7.95 7.50 -5.33
C ARG A 72 7.95 7.54 -6.86
N GLU A 73 8.97 6.98 -7.50
CA GLU A 73 9.02 6.88 -8.97
C GLU A 73 7.85 6.06 -9.53
N ALA A 74 7.52 4.93 -8.91
CA ALA A 74 6.37 4.10 -9.27
C ALA A 74 5.05 4.88 -9.14
N VAL A 75 4.85 5.63 -8.05
CA VAL A 75 3.67 6.49 -7.85
C VAL A 75 3.57 7.55 -8.95
N VAL A 76 4.67 8.27 -9.24
CA VAL A 76 4.70 9.30 -10.29
C VAL A 76 4.39 8.71 -11.66
N SER A 77 4.98 7.55 -11.98
CA SER A 77 4.73 6.83 -13.23
C SER A 77 3.28 6.37 -13.38
N LEU A 78 2.68 5.83 -12.32
CA LEU A 78 1.27 5.43 -12.29
C LEU A 78 0.33 6.64 -12.39
N ALA A 79 0.65 7.74 -11.71
CA ALA A 79 -0.12 8.98 -11.77
C ALA A 79 -0.07 9.63 -13.17
N ALA A 80 1.09 9.63 -13.82
CA ALA A 80 1.23 10.11 -15.20
C ALA A 80 0.41 9.30 -16.22
N ARG A 81 0.05 8.06 -15.88
CA ARG A 81 -0.84 7.18 -16.66
C ARG A 81 -2.31 7.26 -16.22
N GLU A 82 -2.64 8.17 -15.30
CA GLU A 82 -3.98 8.35 -14.73
C GLU A 82 -4.50 7.09 -14.02
N LEU A 83 -3.61 6.25 -13.51
CA LEU A 83 -3.94 5.03 -12.74
C LEU A 83 -4.06 5.31 -11.24
N LEU A 84 -3.34 6.33 -10.78
CA LEU A 84 -3.39 6.88 -9.43
C LEU A 84 -3.72 8.37 -9.47
N ALA A 85 -4.50 8.85 -8.51
CA ALA A 85 -4.59 10.27 -8.19
C ALA A 85 -3.81 10.56 -6.90
N GLU A 86 -2.97 11.58 -6.94
CA GLU A 86 -2.49 12.21 -5.71
C GLU A 86 -3.70 12.73 -4.93
N GLN A 87 -3.79 12.37 -3.64
CA GLN A 87 -4.70 13.08 -2.76
C GLN A 87 -4.07 14.41 -2.40
N SER A 88 -4.68 15.51 -2.86
CA SER A 88 -4.32 16.85 -2.36
C SER A 88 -4.40 16.86 -0.83
N PRO A 89 -3.39 17.41 -0.13
CA PRO A 89 -3.48 17.60 1.31
C PRO A 89 -4.78 18.35 1.65
N GLY A 90 -5.61 17.80 2.53
CA GLY A 90 -6.87 18.42 2.97
C GLY A 90 -8.14 17.95 2.24
N LEU A 91 -8.06 16.99 1.31
CA LEU A 91 -9.25 16.24 0.88
C LEU A 91 -9.49 15.05 1.83
N PRO A 92 -10.76 14.75 2.19
CA PRO A 92 -11.04 13.65 3.10
C PRO A 92 -10.52 12.34 2.51
N ALA A 93 -9.60 11.69 3.24
CA ALA A 93 -9.28 10.30 2.99
C ALA A 93 -10.59 9.50 3.00
N PRO A 94 -10.77 8.51 2.10
CA PRO A 94 -11.92 7.62 2.15
C PRO A 94 -12.02 7.04 3.56
N ALA A 95 -13.10 7.43 4.23
CA ALA A 95 -13.48 7.18 5.60
C ALA A 95 -12.35 6.86 6.60
N GLY A 96 -11.74 7.92 7.14
CA GLY A 96 -11.45 8.02 8.58
C GLY A 96 -10.25 8.88 9.03
N GLY A 97 -10.52 10.19 9.12
CA GLY A 97 -10.06 11.11 10.18
C GLY A 97 -8.57 11.47 10.30
N TYR A 98 -8.23 12.76 10.14
CA TYR A 98 -6.91 13.38 10.37
C TYR A 98 -7.04 14.60 11.32
N GLU A 99 -5.99 14.93 12.09
CA GLU A 99 -5.82 16.16 12.90
C GLU A 99 -4.72 17.08 12.33
N GLU A 100 -4.96 18.39 12.32
CA GLU A 100 -4.07 19.44 11.81
C GLU A 100 -2.83 19.64 12.71
N GLY A 101 -1.65 19.12 12.31
CA GLY A 101 -0.42 19.40 13.06
C GLY A 101 0.94 18.97 12.49
N LEU A 102 1.06 18.46 11.26
CA LEU A 102 2.34 17.93 10.76
C LEU A 102 2.72 18.50 9.38
N LEU A 103 3.35 19.67 9.40
CA LEU A 103 4.15 20.20 8.30
C LEU A 103 5.61 19.75 8.52
N ILE A 104 6.22 19.21 7.46
CA ILE A 104 7.59 18.67 7.34
C ILE A 104 7.72 17.15 7.61
N ASP A 105 7.03 16.35 6.81
CA ASP A 105 7.63 15.20 6.12
C ASP A 105 6.73 14.86 4.91
N MET A 106 7.21 15.12 3.69
CA MET A 106 6.37 14.99 2.48
C MET A 106 6.08 13.52 2.20
N VAL A 107 4.78 13.18 2.18
CA VAL A 107 4.16 11.83 2.12
C VAL A 107 3.99 11.22 3.51
N ASP A 108 2.85 11.48 4.14
CA ASP A 108 2.36 10.67 5.25
C ASP A 108 2.26 9.21 4.73
N PRO A 109 2.92 8.22 5.36
CA PRO A 109 2.84 6.82 4.95
C PRO A 109 1.43 6.22 5.04
N ASP A 110 0.48 6.91 5.69
CA ASP A 110 -0.95 6.58 5.71
C ASP A 110 -1.77 7.39 4.68
N VAL A 111 -1.17 8.33 3.95
CA VAL A 111 -1.84 9.01 2.82
C VAL A 111 -1.63 8.18 1.57
N HIS A 112 -2.63 7.36 1.27
CA HIS A 112 -2.62 6.47 0.12
C HIS A 112 -3.09 7.22 -1.14
N PRO A 113 -2.38 7.11 -2.28
CA PRO A 113 -2.92 7.58 -3.54
C PRO A 113 -4.21 6.82 -3.86
N VAL A 114 -5.18 7.51 -4.47
CA VAL A 114 -6.44 6.87 -4.84
C VAL A 114 -6.22 6.06 -6.11
N VAL A 115 -6.55 4.77 -6.07
CA VAL A 115 -6.60 3.92 -7.26
C VAL A 115 -7.77 4.36 -8.13
N LEU A 116 -7.47 4.95 -9.29
CA LEU A 116 -8.48 5.41 -10.24
C LEU A 116 -9.04 4.25 -11.07
N ASP A 117 -8.15 3.35 -11.50
CA ASP A 117 -8.54 2.12 -12.19
C ASP A 117 -8.66 0.95 -11.22
N GLN A 118 -9.84 0.80 -10.63
CA GLN A 118 -10.14 -0.26 -9.68
C GLN A 118 -10.08 -1.67 -10.30
N TYR A 119 -10.33 -1.78 -11.61
CA TYR A 119 -10.26 -3.07 -12.30
C TYR A 119 -8.81 -3.52 -12.44
N LEU A 120 -7.93 -2.62 -12.88
CA LEU A 120 -6.49 -2.89 -12.95
C LEU A 120 -5.90 -3.14 -11.56
N GLY A 121 -6.27 -2.35 -10.55
CA GLY A 121 -5.84 -2.55 -9.18
C GLY A 121 -6.20 -3.95 -8.66
N ARG A 122 -7.43 -4.40 -8.90
CA ARG A 122 -7.88 -5.74 -8.54
C ARG A 122 -7.14 -6.83 -9.33
N ALA A 123 -6.90 -6.63 -10.63
CA ALA A 123 -6.13 -7.58 -11.43
C ALA A 123 -4.69 -7.74 -10.89
N CYS A 124 -4.04 -6.63 -10.51
CA CYS A 124 -2.72 -6.66 -9.89
C CYS A 124 -2.74 -7.38 -8.53
N MET A 125 -3.76 -7.14 -7.71
CA MET A 125 -3.96 -7.86 -6.45
C MET A 125 -4.12 -9.36 -6.67
N GLU A 126 -4.88 -9.77 -7.68
CA GLU A 126 -5.04 -11.19 -8.03
C GLU A 126 -3.72 -11.81 -8.50
N CYS A 127 -2.87 -11.06 -9.23
CA CYS A 127 -1.53 -11.51 -9.57
C CYS A 127 -0.67 -11.76 -8.32
N LEU A 128 -0.73 -10.88 -7.31
CA LEU A 128 -0.02 -11.09 -6.04
C LEU A 128 -0.51 -12.34 -5.30
N PHE A 129 -1.82 -12.61 -5.31
CA PHE A 129 -2.37 -13.82 -4.67
C PHE A 129 -2.07 -15.11 -5.43
N ARG A 130 -1.69 -15.05 -6.71
CA ARG A 130 -1.25 -16.22 -7.48
C ARG A 130 0.22 -16.58 -7.23
N ASP A 131 1.01 -15.67 -6.69
CA ASP A 131 2.40 -15.93 -6.33
C ASP A 131 2.47 -16.70 -5.00
N GLU A 132 3.02 -17.92 -5.03
CA GLU A 132 3.09 -18.82 -3.89
C GLU A 132 3.92 -18.29 -2.71
N ARG A 133 4.87 -17.37 -2.96
CA ARG A 133 5.73 -16.78 -1.93
C ARG A 133 5.06 -15.59 -1.26
N VAL A 134 4.32 -14.81 -2.05
CA VAL A 134 3.61 -13.61 -1.61
C VAL A 134 2.30 -13.97 -0.91
N TYR A 135 1.57 -14.96 -1.43
CA TYR A 135 0.24 -15.33 -0.94
C TYR A 135 0.18 -15.56 0.57
N PRO A 136 1.05 -16.35 1.21
CA PRO A 136 0.99 -16.58 2.65
C PRO A 136 1.15 -15.29 3.46
N TYR A 137 2.03 -14.39 3.01
CA TYR A 137 2.25 -13.10 3.65
C TYR A 137 1.02 -12.19 3.54
N LEU A 138 0.46 -12.04 2.34
CA LEU A 138 -0.72 -11.19 2.15
C LEU A 138 -1.96 -11.74 2.86
N MET A 139 -2.13 -13.07 2.89
CA MET A 139 -3.23 -13.68 3.64
C MET A 139 -3.11 -13.46 5.14
N GLU A 140 -1.90 -13.49 5.69
CA GLU A 140 -1.67 -13.13 7.09
C GLU A 140 -2.08 -11.67 7.35
N ARG A 141 -1.62 -10.73 6.51
CA ARG A 141 -1.99 -9.31 6.62
C ARG A 141 -3.49 -9.07 6.46
N TYR A 142 -4.14 -9.77 5.53
CA TYR A 142 -5.57 -9.69 5.30
C TYR A 142 -6.38 -10.27 6.47
N ALA A 143 -5.92 -11.37 7.08
CA ALA A 143 -6.58 -11.92 8.26
C ALA A 143 -6.47 -10.96 9.46
N SER A 144 -5.28 -10.40 9.70
CA SER A 144 -5.05 -9.44 10.77
C SER A 144 -5.81 -8.12 10.55
N SER A 145 -5.98 -7.68 9.29
CA SER A 145 -6.71 -6.45 8.98
C SER A 145 -8.19 -6.55 9.37
N GLY A 146 -8.81 -7.73 9.26
CA GLY A 146 -10.22 -7.93 9.59
C GLY A 146 -10.55 -7.64 11.06
N GLU A 147 -9.67 -8.00 11.98
CA GLU A 147 -9.83 -7.69 13.40
C GLU A 147 -9.65 -6.21 13.69
N VAL A 148 -8.64 -5.58 13.07
CA VAL A 148 -8.42 -4.13 13.17
C VAL A 148 -9.62 -3.35 12.66
N TRP A 149 -10.14 -3.69 11.48
CA TRP A 149 -11.33 -3.04 10.92
C TRP A 149 -12.59 -3.24 11.77
N ARG A 150 -12.72 -4.40 12.43
CA ARG A 150 -13.83 -4.64 13.37
C ARG A 150 -13.71 -3.70 14.57
N ARG A 151 -12.52 -3.57 15.14
CA ARG A 151 -12.23 -2.67 16.27
C ARG A 151 -12.45 -1.19 15.90
N LEU A 152 -11.97 -0.77 14.74
CA LEU A 152 -12.12 0.61 14.25
C LEU A 152 -13.59 0.97 14.04
N ARG A 153 -14.36 0.11 13.36
CA ARG A 153 -15.80 0.35 13.16
C ARG A 153 -16.59 0.36 14.47
N ALA A 154 -16.25 -0.51 15.41
CA ALA A 154 -16.86 -0.47 16.75
C ALA A 154 -16.53 0.82 17.52
N GLY A 155 -15.43 1.49 17.17
CA GLY A 155 -15.03 2.79 17.71
C GLY A 155 -15.56 4.00 16.94
N GLY A 156 -16.47 3.83 15.97
CA GLY A 156 -17.06 4.92 15.17
C GLY A 156 -16.21 5.40 13.99
N TYR A 157 -15.16 4.66 13.61
CA TYR A 157 -14.41 4.95 12.40
C TYR A 157 -15.28 4.67 11.17
N ALA A 158 -15.43 5.66 10.28
CA ALA A 158 -16.20 5.58 9.04
C ALA A 158 -17.75 5.54 9.18
N GLU A 159 -18.31 5.98 10.30
CA GLU A 159 -19.75 6.30 10.43
C GLU A 159 -20.09 7.71 9.92
#